data_AF-A0A242CGD3-F1
#
_entry.id   AF-A0A242CGD3-F1
#
_cell.length_a   1.000
_cell.length_b   1.000
_cell.length_c   1.000
_cell.angle_alpha   90.00
_cell.angle_beta   90.00
_cell.angle_gamma   90.00
#
_symmetry.space_group_name_H-M   'P 1'
#
loop_
_entity.id
_entity.type
_entity.pdbx_description
1 polymer ?
#
loop_
_entity_poly.entity_id
_entity_poly.type
_entity_poly.pdbx_seq_one_letter_code
_entity_poly.pdbx_strand_id
1 'polypeptide(L)'
;MQLESTRTRNLHKGPSSSKEFNSKVTSIQKDIASLFDVLNSNEMKIETNMDIVLREHHFFQKKLYELEMKVKELQDRYNLEGYKANEMRVLRSFYDTKGIKLNASMQQAYIDSNYGIATTFPTNITSKLSYQTDSGEVFLPQGLEVYARETNDTASLNGETKERVYQDVSSEGLASIVDRKKETYWIRNSTFKKEECVTKVFGEIHIKVPIQGLNNLYSNVLTITPYPLGSMTIEDVFYRGYGDQWARLQNFPTKLVNDIETPIPIENAENLFFSFEKTEITELRILFSQPYWFENNNERVFAYGFQGIDLQYHLYSEKDTQFVSELSTSNPSQNFQIIQMPEAIPADVSETDLTDLVEHHLYYDESLSTEFEFGSNIVAPLNKVYIKTILRKLGDKTPVIKQMVFPYTFKTNDIT
;
A
#
# COMPACT_ATOMS: atom_id res chain seq x y z
N MET A 1 2.04 -8.73 32.84
CA MET A 1 1.43 -9.85 33.58
C MET A 1 1.65 -9.64 35.06
N GLN A 2 0.60 -9.61 35.88
CA GLN A 2 0.73 -9.64 37.35
C GLN A 2 0.50 -11.07 37.81
N LEU A 3 1.48 -11.68 38.49
CA LEU A 3 1.37 -13.04 39.03
C LEU A 3 0.48 -13.03 40.29
N GLU A 4 -0.41 -14.01 40.44
CA GLU A 4 -1.30 -14.08 41.61
C GLU A 4 -0.50 -14.29 42.91
N SER A 5 0.60 -15.04 42.83
CA SER A 5 1.55 -15.25 43.93
C SER A 5 2.21 -13.96 44.43
N THR A 6 2.34 -12.92 43.59
CA THR A 6 2.87 -11.61 44.04
C THR A 6 1.89 -10.81 44.89
N ARG A 7 0.57 -11.12 44.85
CA ARG A 7 -0.43 -10.49 45.73
C ARG A 7 -0.41 -11.06 47.16
N THR A 8 0.17 -12.25 47.36
CA THR A 8 0.32 -12.91 48.66
C THR A 8 1.70 -12.64 49.27
N ARG A 9 2.06 -11.37 49.46
CA ARG A 9 3.22 -11.01 50.31
C ARG A 9 2.88 -11.27 51.77
N ASN A 10 3.33 -12.40 52.32
CA ASN A 10 3.26 -12.69 53.74
C ASN A 10 4.11 -11.67 54.52
N LEU A 11 3.44 -10.75 55.22
CA LEU A 11 4.05 -9.78 56.13
C LEU A 11 4.26 -10.34 57.56
N HIS A 12 4.05 -11.64 57.81
CA HIS A 12 4.11 -12.21 59.17
C HIS A 12 5.06 -13.42 59.29
N LYS A 13 6.04 -13.32 60.21
CA LYS A 13 6.97 -14.38 60.62
C LYS A 13 6.39 -15.25 61.75
N GLY A 14 5.18 -15.80 61.57
CA GLY A 14 4.50 -16.68 62.55
C GLY A 14 3.91 -17.93 61.89
N PRO A 15 3.41 -18.92 62.67
CA PRO A 15 2.92 -20.19 62.13
C PRO A 15 1.72 -19.96 61.21
N SER A 16 1.92 -20.19 59.91
CA SER A 16 0.90 -20.01 58.88
C SER A 16 -0.13 -21.12 58.92
N SER A 17 -1.40 -20.79 58.67
CA SER A 17 -2.47 -21.78 58.64
C SER A 17 -2.34 -22.68 57.40
N SER A 18 -2.74 -23.95 57.51
CA SER A 18 -2.77 -24.88 56.38
C SER A 18 -3.66 -24.38 55.23
N LYS A 19 -4.66 -23.55 55.52
CA LYS A 19 -5.51 -22.89 54.51
C LYS A 19 -4.74 -21.84 53.70
N GLU A 20 -3.91 -21.02 54.33
CA GLU A 20 -3.06 -20.05 53.63
C GLU A 20 -1.99 -20.74 52.79
N PHE A 21 -1.42 -21.83 53.31
CA PHE A 21 -0.49 -22.66 52.55
C PHE A 21 -1.14 -23.25 51.29
N ASN A 22 -2.32 -23.86 51.42
CA ASN A 22 -3.04 -24.44 50.29
C ASN A 22 -3.47 -23.39 49.25
N SER A 23 -3.88 -22.20 49.71
CA SER A 23 -4.19 -21.07 48.82
C SER A 23 -2.95 -20.64 48.04
N LYS A 24 -1.81 -20.49 48.72
CA LYS A 24 -0.53 -20.15 48.08
C LYS A 24 -0.08 -21.22 47.08
N VAL A 25 -0.19 -22.51 47.42
CA VAL A 25 0.14 -23.61 46.50
C VAL A 25 -0.77 -23.57 45.27
N THR A 26 -2.08 -23.33 45.44
CA THR A 26 -3.02 -23.20 44.32
C THR A 26 -2.69 -21.99 43.43
N SER A 27 -2.37 -20.83 44.01
CA SER A 27 -1.96 -19.65 43.24
C SER A 27 -0.64 -19.86 42.51
N ILE A 28 0.34 -20.54 43.12
CA ILE A 28 1.59 -20.91 42.45
C ILE A 28 1.32 -21.87 41.28
N GLN A 29 0.44 -22.87 41.46
CA GLN A 29 0.07 -23.79 40.37
C GLN A 29 -0.62 -23.06 39.21
N LYS A 30 -1.52 -22.11 39.50
CA LYS A 30 -2.17 -21.28 38.48
C LYS A 30 -1.18 -20.37 37.76
N ASP A 31 -0.25 -19.75 38.50
CA ASP A 31 0.81 -18.94 37.90
C ASP A 31 1.71 -19.77 37.00
N ILE A 32 2.07 -21.00 37.40
CA ILE A 32 2.86 -21.93 36.59
C ILE A 32 2.09 -22.30 35.31
N ALA A 33 0.82 -22.69 35.41
CA ALA A 33 0.01 -23.03 34.23
C ALA A 33 -0.13 -21.84 33.27
N SER A 34 -0.41 -20.65 33.80
CA SER A 34 -0.48 -19.40 33.02
C SER A 34 0.86 -19.08 32.33
N LEU A 35 1.99 -19.27 33.03
CA LEU A 35 3.32 -19.09 32.44
C LEU A 35 3.59 -20.12 31.33
N PHE A 36 3.16 -21.38 31.48
CA PHE A 36 3.27 -22.39 30.42
C PHE A 36 2.42 -22.04 29.21
N ASP A 37 1.16 -21.62 29.40
CA ASP A 37 0.28 -21.21 28.32
C ASP A 37 0.87 -20.01 27.56
N VAL A 38 1.48 -19.06 28.28
CA VAL A 38 2.15 -17.90 27.71
C VAL A 38 3.42 -18.30 26.97
N LEU A 39 4.22 -19.22 27.52
CA LEU A 39 5.42 -19.73 26.85
C LEU A 39 5.05 -20.44 25.55
N ASN A 40 4.07 -21.34 25.56
CA ASN A 40 3.58 -22.04 24.38
C ASN A 40 3.03 -21.04 23.34
N SER A 41 2.24 -20.05 23.79
CA SER A 41 1.73 -18.99 22.90
C SER A 41 2.86 -18.17 22.29
N ASN A 42 3.90 -17.86 23.06
CA ASN A 42 5.05 -17.11 22.56
C ASN A 42 5.90 -17.95 21.60
N GLU A 43 6.10 -19.24 21.86
CA GLU A 43 6.85 -20.14 20.98
C GLU A 43 6.18 -20.24 19.60
N MET A 44 4.87 -20.47 19.57
CA MET A 44 4.09 -20.48 18.32
C MET A 44 4.16 -19.13 17.57
N LYS A 45 4.11 -18.01 18.30
CA LYS A 45 4.28 -16.67 17.70
C LYS A 45 5.69 -16.46 17.15
N ILE A 46 6.72 -16.93 17.84
CA ILE A 46 8.11 -16.83 17.40
C ILE A 46 8.32 -17.61 16.11
N GLU A 47 7.82 -18.84 16.04
CA GLU A 47 7.91 -19.68 14.84
C GLU A 47 7.20 -19.02 13.65
N THR A 48 5.96 -18.55 13.87
CA THR A 48 5.18 -17.83 12.85
C THR A 48 5.92 -16.57 12.37
N ASN A 49 6.41 -15.75 13.30
CA ASN A 49 7.16 -14.54 12.98
C ASN A 49 8.47 -14.84 12.24
N MET A 50 9.16 -15.92 12.58
CA MET A 50 10.38 -16.32 11.89
C MET A 50 10.10 -16.71 10.44
N ASP A 51 9.08 -17.55 10.21
CA ASP A 51 8.66 -17.95 8.86
C ASP A 51 8.24 -16.73 8.01
N ILE A 52 7.62 -15.74 8.65
CA ILE A 52 7.31 -14.46 8.01
C ILE A 52 8.56 -13.68 7.62
N VAL A 53 9.49 -13.48 8.55
CA VAL A 53 10.73 -12.74 8.30
C VAL A 53 11.54 -13.40 7.18
N LEU A 54 11.59 -14.74 7.16
CA LEU A 54 12.27 -15.49 6.10
C LEU A 54 11.61 -15.26 4.73
N ARG A 55 10.28 -15.24 4.66
CA ARG A 55 9.54 -14.96 3.43
C ARG A 55 9.74 -13.53 2.96
N GLU A 56 9.58 -12.55 3.83
CA GLU A 56 9.84 -11.15 3.51
C GLU A 56 11.28 -10.97 3.02
N HIS A 57 12.25 -11.58 3.71
CA HIS A 57 13.65 -11.54 3.30
C HIS A 57 13.84 -12.10 1.89
N HIS A 58 13.19 -13.23 1.55
CA HIS A 58 13.25 -13.82 0.21
C HIS A 58 12.71 -12.86 -0.86
N PHE A 59 11.52 -12.28 -0.65
CA PHE A 59 10.94 -11.34 -1.60
C PHE A 59 11.74 -10.03 -1.70
N PHE A 60 12.33 -9.56 -0.61
CA PHE A 60 13.23 -8.41 -0.63
C PHE A 60 14.54 -8.68 -1.39
N GLN A 61 15.16 -9.85 -1.21
CA GLN A 61 16.34 -10.24 -1.98
C GLN A 61 16.04 -10.27 -3.48
N LYS A 62 14.89 -10.84 -3.86
CA LYS A 62 14.43 -10.86 -5.25
C LYS A 62 14.23 -9.45 -5.81
N LYS A 63 13.53 -8.59 -5.07
CA LYS A 63 13.32 -7.19 -5.47
C LYS A 63 14.63 -6.43 -5.61
N LEU A 64 15.59 -6.66 -4.71
CA LEU A 64 16.92 -6.07 -4.77
C LEU A 64 17.65 -6.50 -6.04
N TYR A 65 17.62 -7.79 -6.37
CA TYR A 65 18.20 -8.29 -7.62
C TYR A 65 17.55 -7.67 -8.87
N GLU A 66 16.22 -7.55 -8.90
CA GLU A 66 15.51 -6.88 -10.01
C GLU A 66 15.90 -5.40 -10.14
N LEU A 67 16.05 -4.69 -9.01
CA LEU A 67 16.49 -3.30 -8.99
C LEU A 67 17.94 -3.16 -9.45
N GLU A 68 18.84 -4.05 -9.03
CA GLU A 68 20.24 -4.07 -9.49
C GLU A 68 20.32 -4.26 -11.01
N MET A 69 19.51 -5.16 -11.56
CA MET A 69 19.41 -5.37 -13.01
C MET A 69 18.91 -4.10 -13.72
N LYS A 70 17.85 -3.46 -13.21
CA LYS A 70 17.33 -2.19 -13.77
C LYS A 70 18.36 -1.05 -13.68
N VAL A 71 19.11 -0.95 -12.59
CA VAL A 71 20.18 0.05 -12.45
C VAL A 71 21.29 -0.19 -13.47
N LYS A 72 21.69 -1.45 -13.68
CA LYS A 72 22.67 -1.80 -14.70
C LYS A 72 22.18 -1.44 -16.10
N GLU A 73 20.93 -1.77 -16.44
CA GLU A 73 20.32 -1.37 -17.72
C GLU A 73 20.26 0.16 -17.90
N LEU A 74 19.98 0.90 -16.83
CA LEU A 74 20.01 2.36 -16.84
C LEU A 74 21.43 2.91 -17.03
N GLN A 75 22.44 2.30 -16.39
CA GLN A 75 23.84 2.66 -16.56
C GLN A 75 24.33 2.35 -17.98
N ASP A 76 23.94 1.22 -18.55
CA ASP A 76 24.30 0.84 -19.91
C ASP A 76 23.68 1.82 -20.92
N ARG A 77 22.40 2.18 -20.75
CA ARG A 77 21.76 3.25 -21.53
C ARG A 77 22.45 4.61 -21.35
N TYR A 78 22.79 4.96 -20.12
CA TYR A 78 23.51 6.18 -19.79
C TYR A 78 24.86 6.28 -20.53
N ASN A 79 25.60 5.18 -20.62
CA ASN A 79 26.87 5.11 -21.34
C ASN A 79 26.71 5.18 -22.87
N LEU A 80 25.58 4.73 -23.41
CA LEU A 80 25.30 4.67 -24.85
C LEU A 80 24.74 5.98 -25.42
N GLU A 81 23.85 6.65 -24.70
CA GLU A 81 23.05 7.76 -25.25
C GLU A 81 23.69 9.15 -25.12
N GLY A 82 24.83 9.29 -24.43
CA GLY A 82 25.59 10.54 -24.37
C GLY A 82 24.79 11.69 -23.75
N TYR A 83 24.88 11.84 -22.44
CA TYR A 83 24.09 12.81 -21.68
C TYR A 83 24.35 14.27 -22.11
N LYS A 84 23.30 15.10 -22.19
CA LYS A 84 23.46 16.55 -22.10
C LYS A 84 23.85 16.89 -20.66
N ALA A 85 25.14 17.09 -20.40
CA ALA A 85 25.79 17.19 -19.08
C ALA A 85 25.09 18.05 -18.00
N ASN A 86 24.17 18.95 -18.38
CA ASN A 86 23.57 19.93 -17.48
C ASN A 86 22.05 19.76 -17.26
N GLU A 87 21.37 18.79 -17.87
CA GLU A 87 19.92 18.55 -17.65
C GLU A 87 19.75 17.50 -16.53
N MET A 88 18.89 17.72 -15.53
CA MET A 88 18.66 16.80 -14.41
C MET A 88 17.18 16.63 -14.17
N ARG A 89 16.78 15.46 -13.67
CA ARG A 89 15.42 15.16 -13.22
C ARG A 89 15.47 14.61 -11.81
N VAL A 90 14.84 15.32 -10.87
CA VAL A 90 14.66 14.82 -9.50
C VAL A 90 13.26 14.25 -9.38
N LEU A 91 13.18 12.99 -8.97
CA LEU A 91 11.92 12.31 -8.72
C LEU A 91 11.65 12.29 -7.21
N ARG A 92 10.45 12.71 -6.80
CA ARG A 92 9.97 12.64 -5.42
C ARG A 92 8.75 11.74 -5.36
N SER A 93 8.83 10.68 -4.55
CA SER A 93 7.69 9.84 -4.19
C SER A 93 7.12 10.26 -2.85
N PHE A 94 5.82 10.10 -2.62
CA PHE A 94 5.21 10.42 -1.33
C PHE A 94 5.34 9.33 -0.25
N TYR A 95 6.03 8.21 -0.54
CA TYR A 95 6.42 7.23 0.49
C TYR A 95 7.41 7.80 1.52
N ASP A 96 8.17 8.85 1.16
CA ASP A 96 9.01 9.63 2.08
C ASP A 96 8.59 11.10 2.01
N THR A 97 8.27 11.70 3.16
CA THR A 97 7.87 13.11 3.25
C THR A 97 9.07 14.05 3.40
N LYS A 98 10.31 13.54 3.36
CA LYS A 98 11.51 14.38 3.38
C LYS A 98 11.50 15.40 2.24
N GLY A 99 11.72 16.66 2.62
CA GLY A 99 11.68 17.78 1.68
C GLY A 99 10.26 18.22 1.32
N ILE A 100 9.22 17.59 1.85
CA ILE A 100 7.84 18.06 1.73
C ILE A 100 7.49 18.82 3.02
N LYS A 101 7.13 20.09 2.86
CA LYS A 101 6.73 20.98 3.95
C LYS A 101 5.25 21.29 3.81
N LEU A 102 4.54 21.15 4.93
CA LEU A 102 3.13 21.51 5.02
C LEU A 102 3.03 22.87 5.70
N ASN A 103 2.50 23.86 4.98
CA ASN A 103 2.34 25.21 5.50
C ASN A 103 1.12 25.26 6.42
N ALA A 104 1.27 25.74 7.66
CA ALA A 104 0.20 25.78 8.67
C ALA A 104 -0.89 26.84 8.39
N SER A 105 -0.62 27.82 7.51
CA SER A 105 -1.52 28.94 7.24
C SER A 105 -2.66 28.63 6.26
N MET A 106 -2.63 27.47 5.59
CA MET A 106 -3.63 27.07 4.59
C MET A 106 -4.00 25.60 4.76
N GLN A 107 -5.06 25.16 4.06
CA GLN A 107 -5.48 23.77 4.09
C GLN A 107 -4.41 22.89 3.43
N GLN A 108 -3.92 21.92 4.20
CA GLN A 108 -2.81 21.06 3.78
C GLN A 108 -3.33 19.94 2.90
N ALA A 109 -2.55 19.59 1.86
CA ALA A 109 -2.81 18.37 1.10
C ALA A 109 -2.72 17.15 2.03
N TYR A 110 -3.53 16.13 1.74
CA TYR A 110 -3.45 14.86 2.45
C TYR A 110 -2.37 13.99 1.79
N ILE A 111 -1.34 13.65 2.56
CA ILE A 111 -0.24 12.80 2.12
C ILE A 111 -0.37 11.48 2.86
N ASP A 112 -0.59 10.39 2.12
CA ASP A 112 -0.58 9.04 2.66
C ASP A 112 0.73 8.35 2.26
N SER A 113 1.68 8.30 3.20
CA SER A 113 2.96 7.67 2.99
C SER A 113 2.90 6.14 2.95
N ASN A 114 1.82 5.50 3.40
CA ASN A 114 1.68 4.04 3.29
C ASN A 114 1.40 3.63 1.84
N TYR A 115 0.65 4.44 1.11
CA TYR A 115 0.33 4.22 -0.30
C TYR A 115 1.14 5.12 -1.25
N GLY A 116 1.96 6.02 -0.71
CA GLY A 116 2.83 6.89 -1.47
C GLY A 116 2.07 7.88 -2.36
N ILE A 117 0.99 8.46 -1.84
CA ILE A 117 0.14 9.42 -2.58
C ILE A 117 0.00 10.78 -1.90
N ALA A 118 -0.31 11.80 -2.70
CA ALA A 118 -0.80 13.11 -2.26
C ALA A 118 -2.12 13.44 -2.97
N THR A 119 -3.11 13.91 -2.21
CA THR A 119 -4.45 14.24 -2.69
C THR A 119 -5.00 15.47 -1.97
N THR A 120 -6.11 16.03 -2.46
CA THR A 120 -6.88 16.99 -1.68
C THR A 120 -7.30 16.40 -0.33
N PHE A 121 -7.50 17.26 0.67
CA PHE A 121 -7.79 16.81 2.03
C PHE A 121 -9.17 16.11 2.08
N PRO A 122 -9.25 14.83 2.50
CA PRO A 122 -10.50 14.16 2.73
C PRO A 122 -11.12 14.70 4.02
N THR A 123 -12.28 15.35 3.91
CA THR A 123 -13.06 15.83 5.05
C THR A 123 -13.73 14.70 5.82
N ASN A 124 -14.01 13.59 5.15
CA ASN A 124 -14.52 12.38 5.77
C ASN A 124 -14.00 11.15 5.00
N ILE A 125 -13.62 10.11 5.73
CA ILE A 125 -13.23 8.81 5.19
C ILE A 125 -14.12 7.77 5.87
N THR A 126 -14.87 7.00 5.08
CA THR A 126 -15.77 5.96 5.60
C THR A 126 -15.48 4.63 4.93
N SER A 127 -15.00 3.65 5.70
CA SER A 127 -14.87 2.25 5.24
C SER A 127 -16.26 1.64 5.05
N LYS A 128 -16.38 0.78 4.04
CA LYS A 128 -17.57 -0.01 3.74
C LYS A 128 -17.47 -1.44 4.24
N LEU A 129 -16.27 -1.87 4.63
CA LEU A 129 -16.00 -3.25 5.04
C LEU A 129 -15.89 -3.40 6.55
N SER A 130 -15.64 -2.30 7.27
CA SER A 130 -15.48 -2.31 8.72
C SER A 130 -16.07 -1.05 9.38
N TYR A 131 -16.43 -1.18 10.65
CA TYR A 131 -16.83 -0.06 11.50
C TYR A 131 -15.70 0.30 12.45
N GLN A 132 -15.55 1.60 12.71
CA GLN A 132 -14.60 2.09 13.72
C GLN A 132 -15.37 2.88 14.77
N THR A 133 -15.15 2.57 16.03
CA THR A 133 -15.72 3.34 17.15
C THR A 133 -14.94 4.62 17.38
N ASP A 134 -15.51 5.54 18.17
CA ASP A 134 -14.83 6.75 18.62
C ASP A 134 -13.53 6.44 19.42
N SER A 135 -13.45 5.27 20.05
CA SER A 135 -12.24 4.77 20.72
C SER A 135 -11.17 4.22 19.76
N GLY A 136 -11.47 4.18 18.45
CA GLY A 136 -10.59 3.67 17.41
C GLY A 136 -10.63 2.16 17.20
N GLU A 137 -11.48 1.44 17.94
CA GLU A 137 -11.61 -0.02 17.82
C GLU A 137 -12.37 -0.38 16.54
N VAL A 138 -11.85 -1.35 15.80
CA VAL A 138 -12.41 -1.78 14.51
C VAL A 138 -13.22 -3.06 14.69
N PHE A 139 -14.45 -3.05 14.18
CA PHE A 139 -15.39 -4.16 14.21
C PHE A 139 -15.84 -4.53 12.80
N LEU A 140 -15.93 -5.84 12.54
CA LEU A 140 -16.44 -6.35 11.27
C LEU A 140 -17.98 -6.49 11.32
N PRO A 141 -18.72 -6.04 10.29
CA PRO A 141 -20.17 -6.16 10.25
C PRO A 141 -20.61 -7.63 10.09
N GLN A 142 -21.74 -8.02 10.67
CA GLN A 142 -22.25 -9.41 10.60
C GLN A 142 -22.59 -9.90 9.18
N GLY A 143 -22.86 -8.99 8.24
CA GLY A 143 -23.15 -9.32 6.85
C GLY A 143 -21.94 -9.28 5.91
N LEU A 144 -20.73 -9.08 6.43
CA LEU A 144 -19.51 -9.08 5.64
C LEU A 144 -19.16 -10.52 5.29
N GLU A 145 -19.08 -10.83 4.00
CA GLU A 145 -18.64 -12.13 3.53
C GLU A 145 -17.34 -11.98 2.73
N VAL A 146 -16.34 -12.78 3.06
CA VAL A 146 -15.04 -12.80 2.40
C VAL A 146 -14.71 -14.25 2.06
N TYR A 147 -14.47 -14.50 0.78
CA TYR A 147 -14.11 -15.82 0.26
C TYR A 147 -12.85 -15.71 -0.58
N ALA A 148 -12.02 -16.75 -0.52
CA ALA A 148 -10.86 -16.89 -1.37
C ALA A 148 -11.01 -18.16 -2.20
N ARG A 149 -10.58 -18.09 -3.45
CA ARG A 149 -10.47 -19.25 -4.33
C ARG A 149 -9.11 -19.31 -4.98
N GLU A 150 -8.65 -20.49 -5.32
CA GLU A 150 -7.37 -20.72 -5.97
C GLU A 150 -7.46 -21.69 -7.15
N THR A 151 -6.50 -21.60 -8.05
CA THR A 151 -6.25 -22.55 -9.13
C THR A 151 -4.79 -22.42 -9.57
N ASN A 152 -4.33 -23.26 -10.50
CA ASN A 152 -2.95 -23.21 -10.98
C ASN A 152 -2.88 -23.31 -12.52
N ASP A 153 -1.72 -23.03 -13.07
CA ASP A 153 -1.47 -23.03 -14.52
C ASP A 153 -1.56 -24.42 -15.18
N THR A 154 -1.53 -25.50 -14.39
CA THR A 154 -1.66 -26.88 -14.87
C THR A 154 -3.07 -27.45 -14.69
N ALA A 155 -3.95 -26.72 -14.00
CA ALA A 155 -5.32 -27.14 -13.76
C ALA A 155 -6.12 -27.16 -15.07
N SER A 156 -7.05 -28.12 -15.18
CA SER A 156 -7.91 -28.21 -16.35
C SER A 156 -8.81 -26.98 -16.47
N LEU A 157 -8.85 -26.39 -17.66
CA LEU A 157 -9.81 -25.33 -17.99
C LEU A 157 -11.21 -25.90 -18.13
N ASN A 158 -12.22 -25.07 -17.89
CA ASN A 158 -13.61 -25.40 -18.19
C ASN A 158 -13.73 -25.74 -19.69
N GLY A 159 -14.31 -26.90 -20.00
CA GLY A 159 -14.41 -27.40 -21.36
C GLY A 159 -15.19 -26.49 -22.31
N GLU A 160 -16.18 -25.76 -21.78
CA GLU A 160 -17.10 -24.89 -22.51
C GLU A 160 -16.59 -23.45 -22.57
N THR A 161 -16.31 -22.84 -21.42
CA THR A 161 -15.92 -21.41 -21.36
C THR A 161 -14.43 -21.19 -21.64
N LYS A 162 -13.61 -22.25 -21.59
CA LYS A 162 -12.14 -22.18 -21.61
C LYS A 162 -11.55 -21.32 -20.49
N GLU A 163 -12.34 -21.04 -19.44
CA GLU A 163 -11.89 -20.30 -18.27
C GLU A 163 -11.29 -21.23 -17.21
N ARG A 164 -10.51 -20.66 -16.29
CA ARG A 164 -9.94 -21.42 -15.18
C ARG A 164 -11.04 -21.83 -14.19
N VAL A 165 -10.96 -23.05 -13.68
CA VAL A 165 -11.84 -23.52 -12.60
C VAL A 165 -11.15 -23.26 -11.28
N TYR A 166 -11.76 -22.40 -10.46
CA TYR A 166 -11.28 -22.03 -9.14
C TYR A 166 -11.90 -22.94 -8.07
N GLN A 167 -11.10 -23.30 -7.07
CA GLN A 167 -11.52 -24.10 -5.92
C GLN A 167 -11.54 -23.22 -4.67
N ASP A 168 -12.55 -23.41 -3.82
CA ASP A 168 -12.66 -22.66 -2.58
C ASP A 168 -11.50 -22.99 -1.62
N VAL A 169 -10.95 -21.96 -1.01
CA VAL A 169 -9.88 -22.02 -0.03
C VAL A 169 -10.46 -21.94 1.39
N SER A 170 -9.78 -22.52 2.38
CA SER A 170 -10.17 -22.40 3.79
C SER A 170 -10.40 -20.93 4.18
N SER A 171 -11.53 -20.68 4.85
CA SER A 171 -11.90 -19.34 5.32
C SER A 171 -11.17 -18.90 6.58
N GLU A 172 -10.34 -19.78 7.16
CA GLU A 172 -9.57 -19.48 8.36
C GLU A 172 -8.65 -18.27 8.13
N GLY A 173 -8.77 -17.27 9.02
CA GLY A 173 -7.95 -16.07 8.97
C GLY A 173 -8.34 -15.03 7.90
N LEU A 174 -9.25 -15.30 6.96
CA LEU A 174 -9.62 -14.36 5.90
C LEU A 174 -10.19 -13.03 6.42
N ALA A 175 -10.83 -13.04 7.59
CA ALA A 175 -11.33 -11.82 8.22
C ALA A 175 -10.24 -10.78 8.52
N SER A 176 -8.98 -11.21 8.66
CA SER A 176 -7.86 -10.30 8.90
C SER A 176 -7.60 -9.36 7.72
N ILE A 177 -7.98 -9.74 6.49
CA ILE A 177 -7.72 -8.88 5.31
C ILE A 177 -8.58 -7.62 5.31
N VAL A 178 -9.64 -7.56 6.13
CA VAL A 178 -10.62 -6.45 6.17
C VAL A 178 -10.71 -5.80 7.56
N ASP A 179 -9.90 -6.23 8.53
CA ASP A 179 -9.97 -5.75 9.91
C ASP A 179 -9.22 -4.44 10.17
N ARG A 180 -8.53 -3.92 9.15
CA ARG A 180 -7.74 -2.66 9.15
C ARG A 180 -6.66 -2.60 10.24
N LYS A 181 -6.20 -3.73 10.77
CA LYS A 181 -5.08 -3.79 11.71
C LYS A 181 -3.79 -4.04 10.94
N LYS A 182 -2.71 -3.35 11.33
CA LYS A 182 -1.42 -3.50 10.63
C LYS A 182 -0.70 -4.78 11.05
N GLU A 183 -1.07 -5.34 12.20
CA GLU A 183 -0.41 -6.49 12.81
C GLU A 183 -1.04 -7.83 12.38
N THR A 184 -2.15 -7.80 11.65
CA THR A 184 -2.87 -8.97 11.16
C THR A 184 -2.73 -9.08 9.65
N TYR A 185 -2.76 -10.31 9.15
CA TYR A 185 -2.64 -10.63 7.73
C TYR A 185 -3.21 -12.02 7.50
N TRP A 186 -3.66 -12.26 6.28
CA TRP A 186 -3.96 -13.59 5.79
C TRP A 186 -2.84 -14.02 4.85
N ILE A 187 -2.22 -15.16 5.13
CA ILE A 187 -1.17 -15.76 4.30
C ILE A 187 -1.58 -17.18 3.98
N ARG A 188 -1.36 -17.56 2.73
CA ARG A 188 -1.52 -18.91 2.22
C ARG A 188 -0.24 -19.40 1.58
N ASN A 189 0.10 -20.64 1.88
CA ASN A 189 1.11 -21.41 1.19
C ASN A 189 0.39 -22.48 0.37
N SER A 190 0.51 -22.39 -0.96
CA SER A 190 0.03 -23.43 -1.87
C SER A 190 1.23 -24.26 -2.30
N THR A 191 1.20 -25.55 -1.98
CA THR A 191 2.33 -26.47 -2.14
C THR A 191 1.99 -27.51 -3.19
N PHE A 192 2.88 -27.69 -4.15
CA PHE A 192 2.73 -28.64 -5.26
C PHE A 192 3.97 -29.49 -5.39
N LYS A 193 3.80 -30.76 -5.78
CA LYS A 193 4.95 -31.62 -6.04
C LYS A 193 5.71 -31.11 -7.27
N LYS A 194 7.04 -31.21 -7.27
CA LYS A 194 7.87 -30.70 -8.37
C LYS A 194 7.52 -31.34 -9.71
N GLU A 195 7.05 -32.59 -9.70
CA GLU A 195 6.64 -33.33 -10.90
C GLU A 195 5.39 -32.75 -11.56
N GLU A 196 4.54 -32.03 -10.82
CA GLU A 196 3.34 -31.37 -11.37
C GLU A 196 3.71 -30.17 -12.25
N CYS A 197 4.96 -29.69 -12.18
CA CYS A 197 5.48 -28.61 -13.03
C CYS A 197 4.74 -27.27 -12.93
N VAL A 198 3.91 -27.06 -11.90
CA VAL A 198 3.20 -25.79 -11.62
C VAL A 198 4.18 -24.61 -11.59
N THR A 199 3.97 -23.62 -12.44
CA THR A 199 4.82 -22.41 -12.48
C THR A 199 4.14 -21.18 -11.91
N LYS A 200 2.80 -21.19 -11.81
CA LYS A 200 2.02 -20.04 -11.37
C LYS A 200 0.73 -20.46 -10.69
N VAL A 201 0.45 -19.85 -9.54
CA VAL A 201 -0.83 -19.96 -8.85
C VAL A 201 -1.68 -18.74 -9.18
N PHE A 202 -2.97 -18.95 -9.41
CA PHE A 202 -3.95 -17.88 -9.60
C PHE A 202 -4.94 -17.90 -8.45
N GLY A 203 -5.32 -16.73 -7.97
CA GLY A 203 -6.29 -16.60 -6.90
C GLY A 203 -7.35 -15.54 -7.18
N GLU A 204 -8.46 -15.68 -6.47
CA GLU A 204 -9.60 -14.78 -6.47
C GLU A 204 -9.95 -14.46 -5.02
N ILE A 205 -10.00 -13.17 -4.65
CA ILE A 205 -10.65 -12.71 -3.42
C ILE A 205 -12.00 -12.12 -3.79
N HIS A 206 -13.07 -12.65 -3.21
CA HIS A 206 -14.43 -12.14 -3.36
C HIS A 206 -14.90 -11.58 -2.03
N ILE A 207 -15.24 -10.29 -2.00
CA ILE A 207 -15.77 -9.57 -0.84
C ILE A 207 -17.18 -9.11 -1.16
N LYS A 208 -18.13 -9.43 -0.27
CA LYS A 208 -19.48 -8.91 -0.30
C LYS A 208 -19.64 -7.85 0.77
N VAL A 209 -19.98 -6.65 0.32
CA VAL A 209 -20.12 -5.47 1.17
C VAL A 209 -21.36 -5.64 2.07
N PRO A 210 -21.23 -5.46 3.39
CA PRO A 210 -22.35 -5.54 4.31
C PRO A 210 -23.28 -4.36 4.12
N ILE A 211 -24.44 -4.58 3.49
CA ILE A 211 -25.40 -3.49 3.18
C ILE A 211 -26.07 -2.96 4.46
N GLN A 212 -26.17 -3.77 5.51
CA GLN A 212 -26.83 -3.40 6.76
C GLN A 212 -25.97 -2.44 7.59
N GLY A 213 -26.49 -1.24 7.86
CA GLY A 213 -25.81 -0.21 8.66
C GLY A 213 -24.97 0.79 7.87
N LEU A 214 -24.90 0.65 6.54
CA LEU A 214 -24.25 1.64 5.68
C LEU A 214 -25.19 2.82 5.36
N ASN A 215 -24.72 4.04 5.60
CA ASN A 215 -25.45 5.27 5.24
C ASN A 215 -25.61 5.42 3.71
N ASN A 216 -24.69 4.84 2.93
CA ASN A 216 -24.75 4.71 1.47
C ASN A 216 -23.73 3.65 0.99
N LEU A 217 -23.94 3.14 -0.22
CA LEU A 217 -23.04 2.19 -0.89
C LEU A 217 -22.01 2.84 -1.82
N TYR A 218 -22.03 4.17 -1.91
CA TYR A 218 -21.06 4.88 -2.72
C TYR A 218 -19.66 4.69 -2.17
N SER A 219 -18.75 4.31 -3.06
CA SER A 219 -17.32 4.17 -2.81
C SER A 219 -16.59 4.86 -3.96
N ASN A 220 -15.40 5.36 -3.69
CA ASN A 220 -14.53 6.03 -4.68
C ASN A 220 -13.05 5.74 -4.44
N VAL A 221 -12.73 4.94 -3.42
CA VAL A 221 -11.38 4.51 -3.11
C VAL A 221 -11.39 3.01 -2.79
N LEU A 222 -10.41 2.30 -3.34
CA LEU A 222 -10.08 0.93 -2.98
C LEU A 222 -8.59 0.89 -2.66
N THR A 223 -8.23 0.34 -1.52
CA THR A 223 -6.84 0.08 -1.17
C THR A 223 -6.59 -1.42 -1.11
N ILE A 224 -5.45 -1.84 -1.63
CA ILE A 224 -4.99 -3.24 -1.59
C ILE A 224 -3.56 -3.23 -1.06
N THR A 225 -3.33 -4.02 -0.03
CA THR A 225 -2.04 -4.16 0.66
C THR A 225 -1.64 -5.64 0.61
N PRO A 226 -0.93 -6.04 -0.46
CA PRO A 226 -0.42 -7.40 -0.61
C PRO A 226 0.51 -7.79 0.52
N TYR A 227 0.53 -9.08 0.85
CA TYR A 227 1.47 -9.62 1.81
C TYR A 227 1.94 -11.03 1.42
N PRO A 228 3.25 -11.29 1.29
CA PRO A 228 4.36 -10.33 1.39
C PRO A 228 4.33 -9.28 0.26
N LEU A 229 4.97 -8.12 0.48
CA LEU A 229 5.04 -7.05 -0.54
C LEU A 229 5.81 -7.51 -1.77
N GLY A 230 5.32 -7.16 -2.97
CA GLY A 230 5.94 -7.55 -4.23
C GLY A 230 5.84 -9.05 -4.53
N SER A 231 5.09 -9.81 -3.72
CA SER A 231 4.95 -11.24 -3.91
C SER A 231 4.01 -11.57 -5.06
N MET A 232 2.96 -10.78 -5.31
CA MET A 232 1.92 -11.12 -6.28
C MET A 232 1.81 -10.14 -7.42
N THR A 233 1.11 -10.56 -8.47
CA THR A 233 0.63 -9.71 -9.55
C THR A 233 -0.88 -9.54 -9.40
N ILE A 234 -1.38 -8.31 -9.41
CA ILE A 234 -2.82 -8.06 -9.48
C ILE A 234 -3.22 -8.10 -10.95
N GLU A 235 -4.05 -9.07 -11.32
CA GLU A 235 -4.41 -9.36 -12.72
C GLU A 235 -5.56 -8.48 -13.19
N ASP A 236 -6.58 -8.30 -12.34
CA ASP A 236 -7.73 -7.44 -12.61
C ASP A 236 -8.52 -7.18 -11.32
N VAL A 237 -9.35 -6.13 -11.32
CA VAL A 237 -10.27 -5.83 -10.22
C VAL A 237 -11.65 -5.56 -10.80
N PHE A 238 -12.63 -6.34 -10.36
CA PHE A 238 -14.02 -6.21 -10.75
C PHE A 238 -14.88 -5.82 -9.56
N TYR A 239 -15.93 -5.06 -9.82
CA TYR A 239 -16.96 -4.76 -8.85
C TYR A 239 -18.35 -5.08 -9.43
N ARG A 240 -19.31 -5.24 -8.53
CA ARG A 240 -20.73 -5.38 -8.88
C ARG A 240 -21.52 -4.39 -8.02
N GLY A 241 -22.43 -3.67 -8.67
CA GLY A 241 -23.43 -2.82 -8.02
C GLY A 241 -24.79 -3.53 -7.95
N TYR A 242 -25.89 -2.75 -7.93
CA TYR A 242 -27.24 -3.32 -7.94
C TYR A 242 -27.67 -3.94 -9.28
N GLY A 243 -26.98 -3.62 -10.39
CA GLY A 243 -27.32 -4.10 -11.74
C GLY A 243 -26.94 -5.55 -12.06
N ASP A 244 -26.47 -6.31 -11.07
CA ASP A 244 -26.05 -7.72 -11.14
C ASP A 244 -24.99 -8.09 -12.21
N GLN A 245 -24.38 -7.10 -12.86
CA GLN A 245 -23.29 -7.29 -13.81
C GLN A 245 -21.95 -6.94 -13.17
N TRP A 246 -20.94 -7.78 -13.42
CA TRP A 246 -19.57 -7.48 -13.06
C TRP A 246 -19.00 -6.45 -14.05
N ALA A 247 -18.50 -5.36 -13.51
CA ALA A 247 -17.77 -4.34 -14.25
C ALA A 247 -16.32 -4.29 -13.76
N ARG A 248 -15.38 -4.07 -14.68
CA ARG A 248 -13.99 -3.76 -14.31
C ARG A 248 -13.96 -2.41 -13.59
N LEU A 249 -13.10 -2.29 -12.59
CA LEU A 249 -12.83 -1.01 -11.96
C LEU A 249 -12.24 -0.06 -13.00
N GLN A 250 -12.92 1.07 -13.25
CA GLN A 250 -12.66 1.97 -14.38
C GLN A 250 -11.16 2.25 -14.59
N ASN A 251 -10.45 2.57 -13.52
CA ASN A 251 -9.08 3.04 -13.66
C ASN A 251 -8.04 1.93 -13.76
N PHE A 252 -8.43 0.64 -13.64
CA PHE A 252 -7.49 -0.47 -13.73
C PHE A 252 -6.72 -0.41 -15.05
N PRO A 253 -5.38 -0.58 -15.07
CA PRO A 253 -4.59 -0.31 -16.27
C PRO A 253 -5.02 -1.20 -17.44
N THR A 254 -5.25 -0.62 -18.62
CA THR A 254 -5.64 -1.36 -19.81
C THR A 254 -4.82 -0.97 -21.04
N LYS A 255 -4.79 -1.87 -22.03
CA LYS A 255 -4.26 -1.62 -23.37
C LYS A 255 -5.25 -2.11 -24.41
N LEU A 256 -5.28 -1.44 -25.55
CA LEU A 256 -6.01 -1.91 -26.71
C LEU A 256 -5.21 -3.00 -27.41
N VAL A 257 -5.77 -4.22 -27.47
CA VAL A 257 -5.26 -5.33 -28.27
C VAL A 257 -6.35 -5.71 -29.26
N ASN A 258 -6.11 -5.45 -30.55
CA ASN A 258 -7.11 -5.67 -31.60
C ASN A 258 -8.45 -4.97 -31.31
N ASP A 259 -8.41 -3.70 -30.92
CA ASP A 259 -9.57 -2.87 -30.53
C ASP A 259 -10.36 -3.39 -29.30
N ILE A 260 -9.82 -4.37 -28.57
CA ILE A 260 -10.40 -4.88 -27.33
C ILE A 260 -9.56 -4.38 -26.16
N GLU A 261 -10.24 -3.73 -25.22
CA GLU A 261 -9.63 -3.25 -23.98
C GLU A 261 -9.25 -4.42 -23.06
N THR A 262 -7.95 -4.67 -22.97
CA THR A 262 -7.36 -5.80 -22.26
C THR A 262 -6.61 -5.29 -21.03
N PRO A 263 -6.77 -5.91 -19.84
CA PRO A 263 -6.10 -5.45 -18.64
C PRO A 263 -4.58 -5.63 -18.76
N ILE A 264 -3.82 -4.69 -18.20
CA ILE A 264 -2.38 -4.77 -17.98
C ILE A 264 -2.19 -5.15 -16.51
N PRO A 265 -1.72 -6.37 -16.21
CA PRO A 265 -1.49 -6.79 -14.83
C PRO A 265 -0.48 -5.88 -14.12
N ILE A 266 -0.74 -5.61 -12.84
CA ILE A 266 0.18 -4.86 -11.96
C ILE A 266 1.14 -5.88 -11.34
N GLU A 267 2.29 -6.06 -12.00
CA GLU A 267 3.34 -6.99 -11.57
C GLU A 267 4.03 -6.51 -10.28
N ASN A 268 4.47 -7.47 -9.45
CA ASN A 268 5.16 -7.20 -8.18
C ASN A 268 4.41 -6.17 -7.31
N ALA A 269 3.10 -6.38 -7.16
CA ALA A 269 2.20 -5.45 -6.50
C ALA A 269 2.69 -5.09 -5.09
N GLU A 270 2.83 -3.79 -4.87
CA GLU A 270 3.06 -3.16 -3.58
C GLU A 270 1.71 -2.66 -3.02
N ASN A 271 1.73 -1.68 -2.13
CA ASN A 271 0.51 -1.03 -1.66
C ASN A 271 -0.13 -0.26 -2.81
N LEU A 272 -1.32 -0.67 -3.21
CA LEU A 272 -2.08 -0.08 -4.30
C LEU A 272 -3.18 0.80 -3.77
N PHE A 273 -3.33 1.97 -4.39
CA PHE A 273 -4.40 2.92 -4.12
C PHE A 273 -5.14 3.23 -5.42
N PHE A 274 -6.37 2.77 -5.49
CA PHE A 274 -7.27 3.04 -6.60
C PHE A 274 -8.21 4.17 -6.18
N SER A 275 -8.26 5.25 -6.96
CA SER A 275 -9.24 6.31 -6.82
C SER A 275 -10.05 6.38 -8.09
N PHE A 276 -11.37 6.34 -7.98
CA PHE A 276 -12.30 6.24 -9.11
C PHE A 276 -13.54 7.10 -8.87
N GLU A 277 -14.41 7.25 -9.87
CA GLU A 277 -15.64 8.02 -9.70
C GLU A 277 -16.58 7.38 -8.68
N LYS A 278 -17.45 8.20 -8.10
CA LYS A 278 -18.41 7.78 -7.09
C LYS A 278 -19.32 6.66 -7.63
N THR A 279 -19.11 5.44 -7.14
CA THR A 279 -19.76 4.23 -7.66
C THR A 279 -20.40 3.41 -6.55
N GLU A 280 -21.58 2.85 -6.79
CA GLU A 280 -22.24 1.94 -5.85
C GLU A 280 -21.65 0.52 -5.98
N ILE A 281 -21.04 0.04 -4.90
CA ILE A 281 -20.37 -1.27 -4.87
C ILE A 281 -21.00 -2.13 -3.78
N THR A 282 -21.57 -3.26 -4.18
CA THR A 282 -22.11 -4.29 -3.29
C THR A 282 -21.19 -5.50 -3.21
N GLU A 283 -20.38 -5.76 -4.24
CA GLU A 283 -19.37 -6.82 -4.23
C GLU A 283 -18.11 -6.41 -4.98
N LEU A 284 -16.99 -6.96 -4.54
CA LEU A 284 -15.66 -6.77 -5.08
C LEU A 284 -15.03 -8.13 -5.38
N ARG A 285 -14.36 -8.24 -6.51
CA ARG A 285 -13.58 -9.39 -6.91
C ARG A 285 -12.19 -8.93 -7.34
N ILE A 286 -11.16 -9.38 -6.64
CA ILE A 286 -9.76 -9.10 -6.95
C ILE A 286 -9.15 -10.38 -7.50
N LEU A 287 -8.69 -10.33 -8.75
CA LEU A 287 -7.96 -11.41 -9.38
C LEU A 287 -6.46 -11.16 -9.21
N PHE A 288 -5.74 -12.17 -8.77
CA PHE A 288 -4.30 -12.08 -8.58
C PHE A 288 -3.61 -13.35 -9.00
N SER A 289 -2.30 -13.27 -9.10
CA SER A 289 -1.46 -14.43 -9.33
C SER A 289 -0.13 -14.36 -8.59
N GLN A 290 0.41 -15.53 -8.30
CA GLN A 290 1.69 -15.71 -7.63
C GLN A 290 2.60 -16.54 -8.56
N PRO A 291 3.46 -15.88 -9.37
CA PRO A 291 4.39 -16.56 -10.27
C PRO A 291 5.68 -17.02 -9.59
N TYR A 292 5.90 -16.66 -8.32
CA TYR A 292 7.14 -16.95 -7.60
C TYR A 292 6.97 -18.11 -6.63
N TRP A 293 7.90 -19.07 -6.72
CA TRP A 293 7.96 -20.23 -5.85
C TRP A 293 9.37 -20.41 -5.29
N PHE A 294 9.46 -21.04 -4.14
CA PHE A 294 10.71 -21.55 -3.59
C PHE A 294 10.62 -23.06 -3.39
N GLU A 295 11.77 -23.74 -3.46
CA GLU A 295 11.85 -25.17 -3.24
C GLU A 295 11.93 -25.48 -1.75
N ASN A 296 11.04 -26.33 -1.25
CA ASN A 296 11.10 -26.88 0.09
C ASN A 296 10.79 -28.38 0.03
N ASN A 297 11.72 -29.23 0.48
CA ASN A 297 11.53 -30.69 0.53
C ASN A 297 11.01 -31.34 -0.79
N ASN A 298 11.56 -30.95 -1.95
CA ASN A 298 11.12 -31.40 -3.29
C ASN A 298 9.68 -30.96 -3.69
N GLU A 299 9.17 -29.93 -3.03
CA GLU A 299 7.90 -29.28 -3.36
C GLU A 299 8.14 -27.84 -3.78
N ARG A 300 7.29 -27.33 -4.68
CA ARG A 300 7.20 -25.92 -5.00
C ARG A 300 6.19 -25.27 -4.07
N VAL A 301 6.64 -24.29 -3.30
CA VAL A 301 5.79 -23.54 -2.37
C VAL A 301 5.57 -22.13 -2.92
N PHE A 302 4.31 -21.77 -3.10
CA PHE A 302 3.85 -20.44 -3.49
C PHE A 302 3.25 -19.76 -2.27
N ALA A 303 3.86 -18.67 -1.81
CA ALA A 303 3.40 -17.91 -0.64
C ALA A 303 2.75 -16.59 -1.09
N TYR A 304 1.50 -16.36 -0.73
CA TYR A 304 0.76 -15.15 -1.07
C TYR A 304 -0.28 -14.83 0.00
N GLY A 305 -0.82 -13.61 -0.02
CA GLY A 305 -1.70 -13.16 1.04
C GLY A 305 -1.99 -11.66 0.99
N PHE A 306 -2.81 -11.20 1.92
CA PHE A 306 -3.16 -9.78 2.03
C PHE A 306 -3.06 -9.35 3.48
N GLN A 307 -2.44 -8.20 3.71
CA GLN A 307 -2.48 -7.52 5.00
C GLN A 307 -3.77 -6.71 5.13
N GLY A 308 -4.25 -6.12 4.02
CA GLY A 308 -5.42 -5.27 4.05
C GLY A 308 -6.04 -5.06 2.67
N ILE A 309 -7.36 -5.08 2.62
CA ILE A 309 -8.19 -4.62 1.52
C ILE A 309 -9.27 -3.75 2.16
N ASP A 310 -9.36 -2.49 1.76
CA ASP A 310 -10.37 -1.57 2.27
C ASP A 310 -11.08 -0.87 1.12
N LEU A 311 -12.42 -0.93 1.16
CA LEU A 311 -13.27 -0.20 0.24
C LEU A 311 -13.83 1.01 0.98
N GLN A 312 -13.55 2.21 0.47
CA GLN A 312 -13.78 3.44 1.18
C GLN A 312 -14.56 4.46 0.34
N TYR A 313 -15.25 5.35 1.05
CA TYR A 313 -15.79 6.59 0.53
C TYR A 313 -15.04 7.77 1.13
N HIS A 314 -14.31 8.48 0.30
CA HIS A 314 -13.62 9.71 0.62
C HIS A 314 -14.47 10.90 0.17
N LEU A 315 -14.89 11.72 1.12
CA LEU A 315 -15.47 13.03 0.83
C LEU A 315 -14.35 14.07 0.83
N TYR A 316 -13.85 14.40 -0.34
CA TYR A 316 -12.80 15.40 -0.52
C TYR A 316 -13.30 16.83 -0.34
N SER A 317 -12.44 17.70 0.19
CA SER A 317 -12.73 19.12 0.36
C SER A 317 -12.86 19.83 -0.99
N GLU A 318 -13.82 20.76 -1.08
CA GLU A 318 -13.96 21.69 -2.23
C GLU A 318 -12.93 22.82 -2.19
N LYS A 319 -12.23 23.00 -1.07
CA LYS A 319 -11.19 24.01 -0.94
C LYS A 319 -9.88 23.47 -1.49
N ASP A 320 -9.15 24.35 -2.17
CA ASP A 320 -7.80 24.09 -2.60
C ASP A 320 -6.93 23.69 -1.41
N THR A 321 -6.08 22.70 -1.64
CA THR A 321 -5.10 22.24 -0.66
C THR A 321 -3.71 22.33 -1.23
N GLN A 322 -2.68 22.35 -0.39
CA GLN A 322 -1.33 22.57 -0.88
C GLN A 322 -0.25 21.85 -0.07
N PHE A 323 0.90 21.66 -0.71
CA PHE A 323 2.15 21.27 -0.08
C PHE A 323 3.31 21.98 -0.77
N VAL A 324 4.46 22.09 -0.09
CA VAL A 324 5.68 22.70 -0.64
C VAL A 324 6.76 21.65 -0.74
N SER A 325 7.35 21.51 -1.93
CA SER A 325 8.51 20.65 -2.16
C SER A 325 9.79 21.48 -2.15
N GLU A 326 10.75 21.06 -1.35
CA GLU A 326 12.11 21.59 -1.35
C GLU A 326 12.95 20.85 -2.39
N LEU A 327 13.52 21.62 -3.32
CA LEU A 327 14.41 21.11 -4.36
C LEU A 327 15.80 21.71 -4.16
N SER A 328 16.81 20.86 -4.09
CA SER A 328 18.22 21.25 -3.94
C SER A 328 19.08 20.59 -5.02
N THR A 329 20.13 21.28 -5.46
CA THR A 329 21.13 20.67 -6.35
C THR A 329 21.88 19.55 -5.63
N SER A 330 22.35 18.55 -6.39
CA SER A 330 23.06 17.39 -5.83
C SER A 330 24.44 17.76 -5.26
N ASN A 331 25.04 18.85 -5.76
CA ASN A 331 26.33 19.36 -5.31
C ASN A 331 26.19 20.83 -4.88
N PRO A 332 26.65 21.22 -3.68
CA PRO A 332 26.63 22.61 -3.21
C PRO A 332 27.32 23.63 -4.13
N SER A 333 28.28 23.20 -4.96
CA SER A 333 28.97 24.03 -5.94
C SER A 333 28.18 24.26 -7.23
N GLN A 334 27.00 23.66 -7.37
CA GLN A 334 26.09 23.82 -8.50
C GLN A 334 24.95 24.77 -8.15
N ASN A 335 24.66 25.68 -9.08
CA ASN A 335 23.53 26.58 -9.01
C ASN A 335 22.50 26.23 -10.09
N PHE A 336 21.22 26.34 -9.75
CA PHE A 336 20.13 26.22 -10.71
C PHE A 336 20.29 27.29 -11.80
N GLN A 337 20.16 26.87 -13.05
CA GLN A 337 20.11 27.76 -14.20
C GLN A 337 18.68 27.94 -14.70
N ILE A 338 17.97 26.86 -14.92
CA ILE A 338 16.55 26.86 -15.34
C ILE A 338 15.86 25.74 -14.57
N ILE A 339 14.68 26.02 -14.04
CA ILE A 339 13.81 24.99 -13.44
C ILE A 339 12.55 24.94 -14.29
N GLN A 340 12.27 23.77 -14.86
CA GLN A 340 11.09 23.55 -15.70
C GLN A 340 9.87 23.28 -14.82
N MET A 341 8.68 23.43 -15.41
CA MET A 341 7.44 23.08 -14.74
C MET A 341 7.50 21.63 -14.25
N PRO A 342 7.14 21.34 -12.98
CA PRO A 342 7.07 19.99 -12.48
C PRO A 342 6.03 19.16 -13.24
N GLU A 343 6.30 17.87 -13.35
CA GLU A 343 5.35 16.90 -13.89
C GLU A 343 4.78 16.08 -12.71
N ALA A 344 3.47 16.15 -12.53
CA ALA A 344 2.75 15.33 -11.58
C ALA A 344 2.40 13.99 -12.24
N ILE A 345 2.91 12.90 -11.67
CA ILE A 345 2.58 11.54 -12.10
C ILE A 345 1.37 11.08 -11.28
N PRO A 346 0.22 10.79 -11.91
CA PRO A 346 -0.95 10.28 -11.20
C PRO A 346 -0.64 8.94 -10.53
N ALA A 347 -1.42 8.56 -9.52
CA ALA A 347 -1.37 7.20 -9.01
C ALA A 347 -1.57 6.20 -10.15
N ASP A 348 -0.90 5.04 -10.07
CA ASP A 348 -0.80 4.05 -11.15
C ASP A 348 -2.16 3.65 -11.75
N VAL A 349 -3.24 3.91 -11.00
CA VAL A 349 -4.60 3.50 -11.29
C VAL A 349 -5.59 4.65 -11.11
N SER A 350 -5.22 5.84 -11.61
CA SER A 350 -6.07 7.03 -11.68
C SER A 350 -6.17 7.52 -13.13
N GLU A 351 -7.38 7.59 -13.69
CA GLU A 351 -7.65 8.21 -15.01
C GLU A 351 -7.65 9.75 -14.97
N THR A 352 -7.31 10.33 -13.81
CA THR A 352 -7.50 11.75 -13.60
C THR A 352 -6.45 12.53 -14.39
N ASP A 353 -6.87 13.14 -15.49
CA ASP A 353 -6.11 14.23 -16.11
C ASP A 353 -5.86 15.31 -15.06
N LEU A 354 -4.58 15.50 -14.73
CA LEU A 354 -4.15 16.38 -13.66
C LEU A 354 -4.02 17.84 -14.11
N THR A 355 -4.11 18.12 -15.42
CA THR A 355 -3.77 19.42 -16.02
C THR A 355 -4.52 20.59 -15.38
N ASP A 356 -5.81 20.41 -15.08
CA ASP A 356 -6.64 21.46 -14.46
C ASP A 356 -6.79 21.31 -12.94
N LEU A 357 -6.21 20.25 -12.35
CA LEU A 357 -6.34 19.92 -10.93
C LEU A 357 -5.10 20.23 -10.12
N VAL A 358 -3.96 20.41 -10.78
CA VAL A 358 -2.66 20.62 -10.15
C VAL A 358 -2.03 21.89 -10.70
N GLU A 359 -1.71 22.81 -9.79
CA GLU A 359 -1.05 24.07 -10.10
C GLU A 359 0.28 24.18 -9.33
N HIS A 360 1.31 24.73 -9.96
CA HIS A 360 2.63 24.88 -9.36
C HIS A 360 3.10 26.33 -9.37
N HIS A 361 3.74 26.74 -8.27
CA HIS A 361 4.39 28.04 -8.13
C HIS A 361 5.80 27.86 -7.57
N LEU A 362 6.76 28.61 -8.08
CA LEU A 362 8.17 28.47 -7.77
C LEU A 362 8.67 29.68 -6.98
N TYR A 363 9.36 29.43 -5.87
CA TYR A 363 9.80 30.44 -4.91
C TYR A 363 11.29 30.33 -4.60
N TYR A 364 11.92 31.49 -4.37
CA TYR A 364 13.33 31.60 -3.94
C TYR A 364 13.54 31.13 -2.50
N ASP A 365 12.51 31.27 -1.66
CA ASP A 365 12.64 31.17 -0.21
C ASP A 365 11.50 30.35 0.41
N GLU A 366 11.76 29.85 1.61
CA GLU A 366 10.83 28.98 2.34
C GLU A 366 9.56 29.69 2.80
N SER A 367 9.63 31.01 3.02
CA SER A 367 8.47 31.80 3.42
C SER A 367 7.51 32.08 2.27
N LEU A 368 7.85 31.62 1.05
CA LEU A 368 7.06 31.79 -0.17
C LEU A 368 6.82 33.27 -0.50
N SER A 369 7.81 34.11 -0.21
CA SER A 369 7.68 35.56 -0.32
C SER A 369 7.93 36.08 -1.74
N THR A 370 8.85 35.44 -2.45
CA THR A 370 9.30 35.89 -3.78
C THR A 370 9.09 34.76 -4.79
N GLU A 371 8.09 34.93 -5.65
CA GLU A 371 7.77 34.00 -6.74
C GLU A 371 8.61 34.30 -8.00
N PHE A 372 8.89 33.28 -8.80
CA PHE A 372 9.47 33.43 -10.14
C PHE A 372 8.98 32.37 -11.12
N GLU A 373 9.11 32.68 -12.40
CA GLU A 373 8.55 31.86 -13.48
C GLU A 373 9.40 30.61 -13.78
N PHE A 374 8.72 29.48 -13.96
CA PHE A 374 9.33 28.28 -14.53
C PHE A 374 9.86 28.53 -15.95
N GLY A 375 10.92 27.84 -16.33
CA GLY A 375 11.56 27.95 -17.64
C GLY A 375 12.43 29.21 -17.83
N SER A 376 12.39 30.16 -16.88
CA SER A 376 13.22 31.36 -16.91
C SER A 376 14.67 31.08 -16.46
N ASN A 377 15.61 31.91 -16.95
CA ASN A 377 16.99 31.85 -16.47
C ASN A 377 17.09 32.46 -15.08
N ILE A 378 17.57 31.66 -14.13
CA ILE A 378 17.85 32.07 -12.75
C ILE A 378 19.23 32.75 -12.72
N VAL A 379 19.23 34.04 -12.40
CA VAL A 379 20.47 34.86 -12.33
C VAL A 379 21.14 34.73 -10.96
N ALA A 380 20.36 34.48 -9.90
CA ALA A 380 20.88 34.33 -8.55
C ALA A 380 21.59 32.96 -8.37
N PRO A 381 22.69 32.90 -7.60
CA PRO A 381 23.38 31.65 -7.29
C PRO A 381 22.57 30.82 -6.28
N LEU A 382 21.51 30.17 -6.76
CA LEU A 382 20.64 29.34 -5.93
C LEU A 382 21.00 27.88 -6.06
N ASN A 383 21.24 27.23 -4.93
CA ASN A 383 21.37 25.77 -4.83
C ASN A 383 20.13 25.12 -4.18
N LYS A 384 19.16 25.92 -3.75
CA LYS A 384 17.89 25.49 -3.17
C LYS A 384 16.74 26.39 -3.63
N VAL A 385 15.59 25.78 -3.93
CA VAL A 385 14.34 26.47 -4.24
C VAL A 385 13.15 25.74 -3.61
N TYR A 386 11.99 26.39 -3.62
CA TYR A 386 10.77 25.86 -3.04
C TYR A 386 9.64 25.87 -4.06
N ILE A 387 8.97 24.74 -4.24
CA ILE A 387 7.89 24.58 -5.22
C ILE A 387 6.61 24.32 -4.46
N LYS A 388 5.71 25.30 -4.46
CA LYS A 388 4.37 25.16 -3.93
C LYS A 388 3.51 24.44 -4.96
N THR A 389 2.86 23.37 -4.55
CA THR A 389 1.88 22.64 -5.37
C THR A 389 0.51 22.80 -4.74
N ILE A 390 -0.47 23.21 -5.56
CA ILE A 390 -1.87 23.39 -5.19
C ILE A 390 -2.67 22.28 -5.87
N LEU A 391 -3.48 21.59 -5.09
CA LEU A 391 -4.38 20.52 -5.51
C LEU A 391 -5.81 21.00 -5.38
N ARG A 392 -6.57 20.89 -6.46
CA ARG A 392 -7.96 21.34 -6.56
C ARG A 392 -8.87 20.20 -6.97
N LYS A 393 -10.09 20.19 -6.45
CA LYS A 393 -11.15 19.27 -6.85
C LYS A 393 -12.03 19.95 -7.91
N LEU A 394 -12.38 19.24 -8.99
CA LEU A 394 -13.32 19.72 -10.00
C LEU A 394 -14.44 18.70 -10.20
N GLY A 395 -15.66 19.03 -9.73
CA GLY A 395 -16.77 18.08 -9.75
C GLY A 395 -16.46 16.86 -8.90
N ASP A 396 -16.56 15.65 -9.46
CA ASP A 396 -16.17 14.41 -8.75
C ASP A 396 -14.70 14.03 -8.94
N LYS A 397 -13.94 14.77 -9.77
CA LYS A 397 -12.53 14.50 -10.03
C LYS A 397 -11.64 15.06 -8.92
N THR A 398 -10.81 14.20 -8.36
CA THR A 398 -9.84 14.55 -7.33
C THR A 398 -8.43 14.18 -7.78
N PRO A 399 -7.44 15.09 -7.69
CA PRO A 399 -6.07 14.78 -8.04
C PRO A 399 -5.48 13.81 -7.02
N VAL A 400 -4.98 12.68 -7.50
CA VAL A 400 -4.22 11.71 -6.70
C VAL A 400 -2.85 11.53 -7.35
N ILE A 401 -1.84 12.16 -6.77
CA ILE A 401 -0.48 12.18 -7.30
C ILE A 401 0.35 11.14 -6.55
N LYS A 402 1.06 10.28 -7.27
CA LYS A 402 1.99 9.30 -6.66
C LYS A 402 3.43 9.79 -6.66
N GLN A 403 3.82 10.55 -7.69
CA GLN A 403 5.18 11.06 -7.82
C GLN A 403 5.19 12.45 -8.45
N MET A 404 6.21 13.23 -8.12
CA MET A 404 6.52 14.50 -8.76
C MET A 404 7.89 14.41 -9.42
N VAL A 405 7.98 14.85 -10.67
CA VAL A 405 9.25 14.97 -11.41
C VAL A 405 9.60 16.44 -11.54
N PHE A 406 10.81 16.79 -11.13
CA PHE A 406 11.33 18.16 -11.17
C PHE A 406 12.49 18.24 -12.17
N PRO A 407 12.24 18.70 -13.40
CA PRO A 407 13.28 18.87 -14.40
C PRO A 407 14.00 20.20 -14.17
N TYR A 408 15.32 20.20 -14.15
CA TYR A 408 16.10 21.43 -14.05
C TYR A 408 17.42 21.35 -14.83
N THR A 409 18.02 22.50 -15.05
CA THR A 409 19.41 22.62 -15.51
C THR A 409 20.24 23.36 -14.49
N PHE A 410 21.54 23.07 -14.46
CA PHE A 410 22.45 23.71 -13.51
C PHE A 410 23.72 24.23 -14.20
N LYS A 411 24.39 25.17 -13.53
CA LYS A 411 25.76 25.59 -13.83
C LYS A 411 26.66 25.22 -12.66
N THR A 412 27.86 24.76 -12.96
CA THR A 412 28.91 24.57 -11.97
C THR A 412 29.66 25.88 -11.80
N ASN A 413 29.90 26.32 -10.57
CA ASN A 413 30.83 27.42 -10.35
C ASN A 413 32.24 26.94 -10.71
N ASP A 414 32.87 27.57 -11.70
CA ASP A 414 34.30 27.39 -11.92
C ASP A 414 35.02 27.93 -10.68
N ILE A 415 35.63 27.02 -9.92
CA ILE A 415 36.53 27.38 -8.83
C ILE A 415 37.82 27.86 -9.51
N THR A 416 37.92 29.16 -9.76
CA THR A 416 39.19 29.83 -10.11
C THR A 416 40.07 29.99 -8.89
#